data_AF-A0A382V1V4-F1
#
_entry.id   AF-A0A382V1V4-F1
#
_cell.length_a   1.000
_cell.length_b   1.000
_cell.length_c   1.000
_cell.angle_alpha   90.00
_cell.angle_beta   90.00
_cell.angle_gamma   90.00
#
_symmetry.space_group_name_H-M   'P 1'
#
loop_
_entity.id
_entity.type
_entity.pdbx_description
1 polymer ?
#
loop_
_entity_poly.entity_id
_entity_poly.type
_entity_poly.pdbx_seq_one_letter_code
_entity_poly.pdbx_strand_id
1 'polypeptide(L)'
;PNAGSCGGMFTANTMASISEALGIALPGSASPPAEDDRREKIVYETGKACTELLELNIKPRDILTFESFENAITMLNAVGGSTNGILHLLALANEVKIKLTYDDFERIRKKTPHIADMKPGGGYVMNSLDKIGGIPLVMKKLLDNNLIHGNTLTVTGKTIEENIKQYKISTTEQQIVREVENPLHEVGTAVILKGTLAPEGAVIKTAGVEMTKFTGKARVFDGEESAFDSVAKGEIDEGDVLVIRYEGPKGGPGMREMLATTAALVGQGLGKKVAMITDGRFSGGTRG
;
A
#
# COMPACT_ATOMS: atom_id res chain seq x y z
N PRO A 1 6.67 -14.29 -15.59
CA PRO A 1 6.54 -14.22 -17.07
C PRO A 1 5.18 -14.68 -17.61
N ASN A 2 4.25 -15.15 -16.77
CA ASN A 2 2.90 -15.58 -17.17
C ASN A 2 1.85 -14.55 -16.68
N ALA A 3 0.56 -14.89 -16.70
CA ALA A 3 -0.48 -13.98 -16.25
C ALA A 3 -0.30 -13.55 -14.79
N GLY A 4 -0.86 -12.39 -14.44
CA GLY A 4 -0.82 -11.83 -13.10
C GLY A 4 -0.48 -10.34 -13.07
N SER A 5 -0.65 -9.74 -11.90
CA SER A 5 -0.25 -8.36 -11.63
C SER A 5 1.27 -8.26 -11.35
N CYS A 6 1.78 -7.04 -11.22
CA CYS A 6 3.17 -6.82 -10.83
C CYS A 6 3.48 -7.50 -9.48
N GLY A 7 4.51 -8.34 -9.41
CA GLY A 7 4.76 -9.22 -8.26
C GLY A 7 5.24 -8.55 -6.96
N GLY A 8 5.69 -7.30 -7.01
CA GLY A 8 6.03 -6.53 -5.79
C GLY A 8 4.79 -6.01 -5.06
N MET A 9 4.99 -5.37 -3.90
CA MET A 9 3.96 -4.66 -3.15
C MET A 9 3.63 -3.29 -3.78
N PHE A 10 3.26 -3.33 -5.06
CA PHE A 10 2.67 -2.22 -5.80
C PHE A 10 1.17 -2.12 -5.51
N THR A 11 0.45 -1.24 -6.21
CA THR A 11 -0.97 -0.95 -5.97
C THR A 11 -1.84 -2.21 -5.96
N ALA A 12 -1.70 -3.11 -6.94
CA ALA A 12 -2.54 -4.31 -7.01
C ALA A 12 -2.39 -5.22 -5.78
N ASN A 13 -1.15 -5.58 -5.41
CA ASN A 13 -0.88 -6.41 -4.24
C ASN A 13 -1.17 -5.69 -2.92
N THR A 14 -0.97 -4.37 -2.87
CA THR A 14 -1.34 -3.54 -1.71
C THR A 14 -2.86 -3.60 -1.49
N MET A 15 -3.65 -3.38 -2.54
CA MET A 15 -5.11 -3.39 -2.45
C MET A 15 -5.66 -4.80 -2.21
N ALA A 16 -5.04 -5.84 -2.76
CA ALA A 16 -5.38 -7.22 -2.43
C ALA A 16 -5.14 -7.52 -0.94
N SER A 17 -3.99 -7.10 -0.39
CA SER A 17 -3.69 -7.26 1.05
C SER A 17 -4.66 -6.47 1.94
N ILE A 18 -4.95 -5.22 1.55
CA ILE A 18 -5.95 -4.37 2.20
C ILE A 18 -7.34 -5.01 2.16
N SER A 19 -7.70 -5.70 1.09
CA SER A 19 -9.03 -6.31 0.97
C SER A 19 -9.26 -7.43 1.99
N GLU A 20 -8.22 -8.18 2.34
CA GLU A 20 -8.29 -9.14 3.46
C GLU A 20 -8.40 -8.43 4.81
N ALA A 21 -7.65 -7.35 5.02
CA ALA A 21 -7.66 -6.57 6.26
C ALA A 21 -8.99 -5.81 6.49
N LEU A 22 -9.64 -5.36 5.41
CA LEU A 22 -11.01 -4.82 5.42
C LEU A 22 -12.06 -5.90 5.74
N GLY A 23 -11.72 -7.18 5.55
CA GLY A 23 -12.65 -8.29 5.65
C GLY A 23 -13.53 -8.50 4.41
N ILE A 24 -13.21 -7.88 3.26
CA ILE A 24 -13.98 -8.02 2.01
C ILE A 24 -13.42 -9.08 1.04
N ALA A 25 -12.33 -9.75 1.43
CA ALA A 25 -11.76 -10.87 0.72
C ALA A 25 -11.56 -12.06 1.67
N LEU A 26 -11.59 -13.27 1.14
CA LEU A 26 -11.36 -14.47 1.93
C LEU A 26 -9.93 -14.48 2.49
N PRO A 27 -9.71 -14.94 3.74
CA PRO A 27 -8.37 -15.06 4.31
C PRO A 27 -7.45 -15.91 3.42
N GLY A 28 -6.28 -15.39 3.08
CA GLY A 28 -5.28 -16.04 2.22
C GLY A 28 -5.58 -15.98 0.72
N SER A 29 -6.58 -15.21 0.28
CA SER A 29 -6.92 -15.10 -1.14
C SER A 29 -6.02 -14.12 -1.91
N ALA A 30 -5.35 -13.19 -1.25
CA ALA A 30 -4.54 -12.17 -1.90
C ALA A 30 -3.22 -12.72 -2.45
N SER A 31 -2.57 -13.63 -1.72
CA SER A 31 -1.16 -13.98 -1.95
C SER A 31 -0.87 -15.05 -3.01
N PRO A 32 -1.73 -16.06 -3.29
CA PRO A 32 -1.39 -17.10 -4.25
C PRO A 32 -1.10 -16.54 -5.65
N PRO A 33 -0.12 -17.05 -6.41
CA PRO A 33 0.09 -16.60 -7.79
C PRO A 33 -1.16 -16.76 -8.67
N ALA A 34 -1.25 -16.02 -9.77
CA ALA A 34 -2.42 -16.06 -10.64
C ALA A 34 -2.63 -17.43 -11.31
N GLU A 35 -1.53 -18.10 -11.66
CA GLU A 35 -1.51 -19.44 -12.30
C GLU A 35 -1.46 -20.59 -11.28
N ASP A 36 -1.73 -20.33 -10.00
CA ASP A 36 -1.69 -21.35 -8.96
C ASP A 36 -3.05 -22.04 -8.83
N ASP A 37 -3.08 -23.38 -8.80
CA ASP A 37 -4.31 -24.18 -8.71
C ASP A 37 -5.19 -23.81 -7.50
N ARG A 38 -4.62 -23.24 -6.43
CA ARG A 38 -5.38 -22.71 -5.29
C ARG A 38 -6.38 -21.62 -5.70
N ARG A 39 -6.14 -20.90 -6.80
CA ARG A 39 -7.04 -19.85 -7.30
C ARG A 39 -8.40 -20.40 -7.70
N GLU A 40 -8.48 -21.57 -8.31
CA GLU A 40 -9.77 -22.19 -8.65
C GLU A 40 -10.61 -22.49 -7.41
N LYS A 41 -9.95 -23.04 -6.38
CA LYS A 41 -10.59 -23.28 -5.09
C LYS A 41 -11.07 -21.98 -4.45
N ILE A 42 -10.26 -20.92 -4.46
CA ILE A 42 -10.63 -19.61 -3.90
C ILE A 42 -11.86 -19.03 -4.62
N VAL A 43 -11.95 -19.15 -5.95
CA VAL A 43 -13.12 -18.71 -6.72
C VAL A 43 -14.38 -19.45 -6.27
N TYR A 44 -14.29 -20.78 -6.14
CA TYR A 44 -15.42 -21.59 -5.68
C TYR A 44 -15.86 -21.25 -4.25
N GLU A 45 -14.90 -21.14 -3.32
CA GLU A 45 -15.19 -20.76 -1.93
C GLU A 45 -15.73 -19.31 -1.82
N THR A 46 -15.33 -18.41 -2.72
CA THR A 46 -15.90 -17.06 -2.79
C THR A 46 -17.38 -17.12 -3.17
N GLY A 47 -17.78 -18.00 -4.09
CA GLY A 47 -19.18 -18.21 -4.45
C GLY A 47 -20.03 -18.73 -3.28
N LYS A 48 -19.48 -19.65 -2.49
CA LYS A 48 -20.12 -20.13 -1.25
C LYS A 48 -20.28 -19.01 -0.23
N ALA A 49 -19.20 -18.27 0.05
CA ALA A 49 -19.22 -17.16 0.99
C ALA A 49 -20.27 -16.12 0.59
N CYS A 50 -20.39 -15.76 -0.70
CA CYS A 50 -21.45 -14.89 -1.19
C CYS A 50 -22.86 -15.43 -0.89
N THR A 51 -23.08 -16.75 -0.99
CA THR A 51 -24.38 -17.38 -0.68
C THR A 51 -24.67 -17.32 0.81
N GLU A 52 -23.68 -17.64 1.65
CA GLU A 52 -23.79 -17.54 3.11
C GLU A 52 -24.08 -16.11 3.57
N LEU A 53 -23.43 -15.10 2.98
CA LEU A 53 -23.70 -13.69 3.27
C LEU A 53 -25.13 -13.29 2.93
N LEU A 54 -25.70 -13.83 1.84
CA LEU A 54 -27.09 -13.59 1.46
C LEU A 54 -28.07 -14.22 2.47
N GLU A 55 -27.80 -15.46 2.90
CA GLU A 55 -28.60 -16.16 3.91
C GLU A 55 -28.57 -15.45 5.27
N LEU A 56 -27.40 -14.94 5.66
CA LEU A 56 -27.21 -14.17 6.90
C LEU A 56 -27.62 -12.69 6.76
N ASN A 57 -27.98 -12.24 5.56
CA ASN A 57 -28.29 -10.84 5.23
C ASN A 57 -27.18 -9.86 5.67
N ILE A 58 -25.91 -10.27 5.52
CA ILE A 58 -24.73 -9.43 5.77
C ILE A 58 -24.42 -8.61 4.52
N LYS A 59 -24.30 -7.29 4.68
CA LYS A 59 -24.11 -6.32 3.59
C LYS A 59 -22.71 -5.72 3.65
N PRO A 60 -22.22 -5.13 2.54
CA PRO A 60 -20.90 -4.49 2.52
C PRO A 60 -20.68 -3.47 3.65
N ARG A 61 -21.71 -2.71 4.04
CA ARG A 61 -21.61 -1.72 5.14
C ARG A 61 -21.57 -2.33 6.55
N ASP A 62 -21.93 -3.59 6.69
CA ASP A 62 -21.79 -4.31 7.96
C ASP A 62 -20.33 -4.76 8.17
N ILE A 63 -19.58 -4.92 7.07
CA ILE A 63 -18.14 -5.28 7.06
C ILE A 63 -17.27 -4.01 7.02
N LEU A 64 -17.61 -3.07 6.15
CA LEU A 64 -16.90 -1.81 5.93
C LEU A 64 -17.31 -0.79 7.00
N THR A 65 -16.70 -0.93 8.17
CA THR A 65 -16.82 -0.09 9.38
C THR A 65 -15.57 0.76 9.56
N PHE A 66 -15.62 1.79 10.41
CA PHE A 66 -14.43 2.63 10.62
C PHE A 66 -13.23 1.81 11.11
N GLU A 67 -13.48 0.83 11.97
CA GLU A 67 -12.51 -0.12 12.51
C GLU A 67 -11.88 -1.00 11.42
N SER A 68 -12.66 -1.46 10.42
CA SER A 68 -12.06 -2.21 9.30
C SER A 68 -11.21 -1.34 8.39
N PHE A 69 -11.53 -0.04 8.25
CA PHE A 69 -10.62 0.92 7.61
C PHE A 69 -9.35 1.15 8.43
N GLU A 70 -9.42 1.16 9.78
CA GLU A 70 -8.21 1.21 10.60
C GLU A 70 -7.33 -0.02 10.37
N ASN A 71 -7.92 -1.22 10.30
CA ASN A 71 -7.19 -2.45 9.94
C ASN A 71 -6.51 -2.34 8.57
N ALA A 72 -7.19 -1.77 7.59
CA ALA A 72 -6.66 -1.55 6.25
C ALA A 72 -5.46 -0.59 6.24
N ILE A 73 -5.51 0.48 7.02
CA ILE A 73 -4.41 1.46 7.14
C ILE A 73 -3.22 0.83 7.89
N THR A 74 -3.47 0.03 8.92
CA THR A 74 -2.43 -0.77 9.57
C THR A 74 -1.78 -1.72 8.56
N MET A 75 -2.58 -2.46 7.78
CA MET A 75 -2.05 -3.36 6.75
C MET A 75 -1.20 -2.62 5.71
N LEU A 76 -1.70 -1.50 5.18
CA LEU A 76 -0.99 -0.63 4.22
C LEU A 76 0.43 -0.29 4.71
N ASN A 77 0.55 0.08 5.98
CA ASN A 77 1.83 0.47 6.58
C ASN A 77 2.72 -0.74 6.91
N ALA A 78 2.14 -1.80 7.46
CA ALA A 78 2.84 -3.01 7.87
C ALA A 78 3.55 -3.72 6.71
N VAL A 79 2.98 -3.64 5.50
CA VAL A 79 3.55 -4.27 4.30
C VAL A 79 4.34 -3.32 3.40
N GLY A 80 4.47 -2.06 3.80
CA GLY A 80 5.14 -1.06 2.97
C GLY A 80 4.42 -0.86 1.64
N GLY A 81 3.10 -0.71 1.67
CA GLY A 81 2.25 -0.68 0.48
C GLY A 81 2.40 0.58 -0.38
N SER A 82 1.64 0.62 -1.47
CA SER A 82 1.58 1.75 -2.42
C SER A 82 0.84 2.94 -1.82
N THR A 83 1.31 4.18 -2.06
CA THR A 83 0.60 5.41 -1.66
C THR A 83 -0.76 5.54 -2.33
N ASN A 84 -0.97 4.92 -3.49
CA ASN A 84 -2.30 4.81 -4.13
C ASN A 84 -3.33 4.13 -3.20
N GLY A 85 -2.89 3.29 -2.25
CA GLY A 85 -3.75 2.71 -1.23
C GLY A 85 -4.48 3.77 -0.38
N ILE A 86 -3.86 4.92 -0.13
CA ILE A 86 -4.50 6.05 0.57
C ILE A 86 -5.67 6.59 -0.25
N LEU A 87 -5.46 6.84 -1.55
CA LEU A 87 -6.49 7.34 -2.46
C LEU A 87 -7.67 6.37 -2.55
N HIS A 88 -7.39 5.08 -2.72
CA HIS A 88 -8.44 4.05 -2.83
C HIS A 88 -9.22 3.86 -1.52
N LEU A 89 -8.55 3.90 -0.36
CA LEU A 89 -9.23 3.81 0.93
C LEU A 89 -10.12 5.03 1.20
N LEU A 90 -9.66 6.25 0.87
CA LEU A 90 -10.48 7.45 0.98
C LEU A 90 -11.71 7.39 0.06
N ALA A 91 -11.54 6.93 -1.18
CA ALA A 91 -12.64 6.75 -2.12
C ALA A 91 -13.65 5.70 -1.62
N LEU A 92 -13.17 4.54 -1.17
CA LEU A 92 -14.03 3.47 -0.66
C LEU A 92 -14.79 3.92 0.59
N ALA A 93 -14.11 4.60 1.53
CA ALA A 93 -14.74 5.15 2.73
C ALA A 93 -15.87 6.13 2.38
N ASN A 94 -15.65 7.01 1.40
CA ASN A 94 -16.66 7.94 0.92
C ASN A 94 -17.91 7.22 0.36
N GLU A 95 -17.74 6.17 -0.43
CA GLU A 95 -18.85 5.36 -0.98
C GLU A 95 -19.72 4.70 0.11
N VAL A 96 -19.09 4.26 1.20
CA VAL A 96 -19.81 3.69 2.34
C VAL A 96 -20.19 4.73 3.40
N LYS A 97 -19.97 6.01 3.13
CA LYS A 97 -20.28 7.16 4.02
C LYS A 97 -19.53 7.15 5.35
N ILE A 98 -18.30 6.65 5.33
CA ILE A 98 -17.36 6.73 6.45
C ILE A 98 -16.47 7.96 6.27
N LYS A 99 -16.38 8.79 7.31
CA LYS A 99 -15.46 9.93 7.35
C LYS A 99 -14.06 9.42 7.67
N LEU A 100 -13.24 9.26 6.63
CA LEU A 100 -11.83 8.93 6.75
C LEU A 100 -10.98 10.12 6.28
N THR A 101 -9.94 10.48 7.03
CA THR A 101 -9.13 11.67 6.76
C THR A 101 -7.64 11.35 6.81
N TYR A 102 -6.79 12.24 6.25
CA TYR A 102 -5.34 12.12 6.38
C TYR A 102 -4.84 12.08 7.83
N ASP A 103 -5.57 12.68 8.77
CA ASP A 103 -5.20 12.64 10.18
C ASP A 103 -5.36 11.22 10.76
N ASP A 104 -6.31 10.43 10.25
CA ASP A 104 -6.47 9.01 10.60
C ASP A 104 -5.29 8.18 10.08
N PHE A 105 -4.88 8.40 8.83
CA PHE A 105 -3.70 7.75 8.27
C PHE A 105 -2.46 8.03 9.11
N GLU A 106 -2.22 9.29 9.48
CA GLU A 106 -1.04 9.66 10.26
C GLU A 106 -1.10 9.13 11.70
N ARG A 107 -2.28 9.15 12.33
CA ARG A 107 -2.50 8.60 13.68
C ARG A 107 -2.20 7.10 13.74
N ILE A 108 -2.64 6.34 12.73
CA ILE A 108 -2.44 4.88 12.66
C ILE A 108 -1.00 4.58 12.25
N ARG A 109 -0.48 5.25 11.22
CA ARG A 109 0.92 5.10 10.75
C ARG A 109 1.93 5.19 11.89
N LYS A 110 1.78 6.16 12.80
CA LYS A 110 2.69 6.35 13.95
C LYS A 110 2.71 5.17 14.93
N LYS A 111 1.68 4.33 14.94
CA LYS A 111 1.55 3.15 15.83
C LYS A 111 1.84 1.84 15.12
N THR A 112 1.89 1.84 13.79
CA THR A 112 2.06 0.62 12.99
C THR A 112 3.52 0.46 12.58
N PRO A 113 4.21 -0.61 13.01
CA PRO A 113 5.55 -0.92 12.51
C PRO A 113 5.50 -1.44 11.07
N HIS A 114 6.55 -1.16 10.30
CA HIS A 114 6.75 -1.77 8.97
C HIS A 114 7.45 -3.12 9.15
N ILE A 115 6.75 -4.23 8.88
CA ILE A 115 7.22 -5.58 9.22
C ILE A 115 7.47 -6.50 8.01
N ALA A 116 6.93 -6.21 6.82
CA ALA A 116 7.15 -7.05 5.64
C ALA A 116 8.20 -6.47 4.67
N ASP A 117 9.25 -7.24 4.39
CA ASP A 117 10.37 -6.86 3.52
C ASP A 117 10.01 -7.03 2.03
N MET A 118 9.22 -6.11 1.49
CA MET A 118 8.62 -6.26 0.16
C MET A 118 9.17 -5.24 -0.85
N LYS A 119 9.50 -5.71 -2.06
CA LYS A 119 9.76 -4.84 -3.22
C LYS A 119 8.58 -3.89 -3.41
N PRO A 120 8.80 -2.61 -3.78
CA PRO A 120 10.06 -2.06 -4.26
C PRO A 120 11.05 -1.60 -3.17
N GLY A 121 10.60 -1.42 -1.92
CA GLY A 121 11.47 -0.95 -0.82
C GLY A 121 12.34 -2.04 -0.20
N GLY A 122 11.97 -3.31 -0.41
CA GLY A 122 12.57 -4.48 0.19
C GLY A 122 13.07 -5.55 -0.78
N GLY A 123 13.42 -6.72 -0.23
CA GLY A 123 14.04 -7.83 -0.96
C GLY A 123 13.06 -8.76 -1.69
N TYR A 124 11.83 -8.93 -1.17
CA TYR A 124 10.96 -10.04 -1.55
C TYR A 124 9.73 -9.62 -2.39
N VAL A 125 9.04 -10.60 -2.98
CA VAL A 125 7.84 -10.42 -3.81
C VAL A 125 6.65 -11.17 -3.20
N MET A 126 5.43 -10.90 -3.66
CA MET A 126 4.20 -11.50 -3.11
C MET A 126 4.23 -13.04 -3.10
N ASN A 127 4.79 -13.67 -4.13
CA ASN A 127 4.95 -15.13 -4.16
C ASN A 127 5.88 -15.66 -3.03
N SER A 128 6.87 -14.87 -2.61
CA SER A 128 7.71 -15.22 -1.46
C SER A 128 6.92 -15.16 -0.16
N LEU A 129 6.08 -14.13 0.01
CA LEU A 129 5.19 -13.98 1.16
C LEU A 129 4.13 -15.09 1.21
N ASP A 130 3.55 -15.44 0.07
CA ASP A 130 2.58 -16.52 -0.05
C ASP A 130 3.12 -17.85 0.50
N LYS A 131 4.35 -18.22 0.14
CA LYS A 131 5.01 -19.47 0.55
C LYS A 131 5.19 -19.63 2.06
N ILE A 132 5.18 -18.53 2.81
CA ILE A 132 5.36 -18.54 4.27
C ILE A 132 4.07 -18.32 5.05
N GLY A 133 2.92 -18.19 4.37
CA GLY A 133 1.61 -18.02 5.01
C GLY A 133 0.82 -16.80 4.54
N GLY A 134 1.36 -16.02 3.60
CA GLY A 134 0.63 -14.94 2.94
C GLY A 134 0.25 -13.78 3.86
N ILE A 135 -0.83 -13.09 3.50
CA ILE A 135 -1.39 -11.97 4.27
C ILE A 135 -1.90 -12.40 5.66
N PRO A 136 -2.49 -13.60 5.86
CA PRO A 136 -2.88 -14.06 7.18
C PRO A 136 -1.72 -14.11 8.20
N LEU A 137 -0.48 -14.41 7.77
CA LEU A 137 0.69 -14.34 8.65
C LEU A 137 0.94 -12.91 9.17
N VAL A 138 0.85 -11.91 8.29
CA VAL A 138 1.02 -10.49 8.66
C VAL A 138 -0.11 -10.07 9.60
N MET A 139 -1.35 -10.41 9.27
CA MET A 139 -2.52 -10.10 10.10
C MET A 139 -2.43 -10.75 11.48
N LYS A 140 -1.95 -11.99 11.58
CA LYS A 140 -1.73 -12.66 12.86
C LYS A 140 -0.76 -11.91 13.75
N LYS A 141 0.41 -11.53 13.22
CA LYS A 141 1.43 -10.78 13.99
C LYS A 141 0.90 -9.43 14.48
N LEU A 142 0.11 -8.75 13.66
CA LEU A 142 -0.54 -7.50 14.04
C LEU A 142 -1.65 -7.73 15.09
N LEU A 143 -2.44 -8.79 14.95
CA LEU A 143 -3.51 -9.14 15.88
C LEU A 143 -2.97 -9.54 17.26
N ASP A 144 -1.95 -10.40 17.30
CA ASP A 144 -1.31 -10.87 18.54
C ASP A 144 -0.69 -9.68 19.33
N ASN A 145 -0.43 -8.55 18.65
CA ASN A 145 0.08 -7.30 19.21
C ASN A 145 -0.98 -6.19 19.38
N ASN A 146 -2.27 -6.50 19.22
CA ASN A 146 -3.38 -5.56 19.34
C ASN A 146 -3.29 -4.33 18.40
N LEU A 147 -2.71 -4.50 17.22
CA LEU A 147 -2.55 -3.44 16.20
C LEU A 147 -3.69 -3.40 15.18
N ILE A 148 -4.52 -4.45 15.14
CA ILE A 148 -5.74 -4.52 14.35
C ILE A 148 -6.92 -4.96 15.22
N HIS A 149 -8.11 -4.52 14.83
CA HIS A 149 -9.40 -4.85 15.43
C HIS A 149 -9.81 -6.26 15.04
N GLY A 150 -9.64 -7.22 15.96
CA GLY A 150 -10.01 -8.62 15.75
C GLY A 150 -11.52 -8.87 15.59
N ASN A 151 -12.36 -8.02 16.17
CA ASN A 151 -13.82 -8.19 16.21
C ASN A 151 -14.55 -7.72 14.95
N THR A 152 -13.86 -7.17 13.94
CA THR A 152 -14.50 -6.72 12.71
C THR A 152 -15.02 -7.92 11.91
N LEU A 153 -16.28 -7.82 11.46
CA LEU A 153 -16.93 -8.83 10.62
C LEU A 153 -16.24 -8.95 9.24
N THR A 154 -16.26 -10.13 8.64
CA THR A 154 -15.73 -10.36 7.29
C THR A 154 -16.72 -11.09 6.38
N VAL A 155 -16.34 -11.26 5.11
CA VAL A 155 -17.09 -12.02 4.10
C VAL A 155 -17.29 -13.50 4.44
N THR A 156 -16.62 -14.04 5.45
CA THR A 156 -16.86 -15.42 5.93
C THR A 156 -18.02 -15.51 6.93
N GLY A 157 -18.66 -14.38 7.26
CA GLY A 157 -19.66 -14.31 8.34
C GLY A 157 -19.07 -14.38 9.76
N LYS A 158 -17.73 -14.44 9.87
CA LYS A 158 -16.97 -14.49 11.13
C LYS A 158 -16.14 -13.23 11.33
N THR A 159 -15.59 -13.06 12.52
CA THR A 159 -14.66 -11.96 12.81
C THR A 159 -13.26 -12.23 12.23
N ILE A 160 -12.43 -11.18 12.11
CA ILE A 160 -11.02 -11.33 11.72
C ILE A 160 -10.29 -12.29 12.66
N GLU A 161 -10.49 -12.17 13.96
CA GLU A 161 -9.82 -13.02 14.96
C GLU A 161 -10.20 -14.50 14.81
N GLU A 162 -11.49 -14.80 14.62
CA GLU A 162 -11.97 -16.17 14.39
C GLU A 162 -11.36 -16.79 13.13
N ASN A 163 -11.28 -16.00 12.05
CA ASN A 163 -10.69 -16.42 10.79
C ASN A 163 -9.19 -16.70 10.93
N ILE A 164 -8.44 -15.80 11.58
CA ILE A 164 -6.99 -15.95 11.77
C ILE A 164 -6.66 -17.14 12.67
N LYS A 165 -7.45 -17.40 13.72
CA LYS A 165 -7.27 -18.57 14.60
C LYS A 165 -7.44 -19.90 13.86
N GLN A 166 -8.28 -19.94 12.82
CA GLN A 166 -8.51 -21.13 12.00
C GLN A 166 -7.47 -21.31 10.89
N TYR A 167 -6.73 -20.25 10.54
CA TYR A 167 -5.79 -20.29 9.45
C TYR A 167 -4.48 -20.99 9.86
N LYS A 168 -4.08 -22.00 9.08
CA LYS A 168 -2.83 -22.74 9.32
C LYS A 168 -1.66 -21.90 8.83
N ILE A 169 -0.98 -21.24 9.78
CA ILE A 169 0.20 -20.43 9.50
C ILE A 169 1.44 -21.30 9.70
N SER A 170 2.35 -21.25 8.72
CA SER A 170 3.63 -21.94 8.82
C SER A 170 4.47 -21.35 9.94
N THR A 171 5.07 -22.19 10.78
CA THR A 171 6.01 -21.77 11.84
C THR A 171 7.46 -21.85 11.39
N THR A 172 7.71 -22.02 10.08
CA THR A 172 9.08 -22.08 9.55
C THR A 172 9.77 -20.74 9.75
N GLU A 173 11.03 -20.79 10.18
CA GLU A 173 11.88 -19.61 10.25
C GLU A 173 11.96 -18.93 8.87
N GLN A 174 11.69 -17.64 8.84
CA GLN A 174 11.63 -16.84 7.62
C GLN A 174 12.02 -15.39 7.92
N GLN A 175 12.55 -14.69 6.92
CA GLN A 175 13.08 -13.33 7.07
C GLN A 175 12.22 -12.24 6.39
N ILE A 176 11.12 -12.64 5.74
CA ILE A 176 10.24 -11.80 4.93
C ILE A 176 9.32 -10.95 5.82
N VAL A 177 8.73 -11.54 6.87
CA VAL A 177 7.84 -10.83 7.81
C VAL A 177 8.47 -10.85 9.19
N ARG A 178 9.01 -9.72 9.62
CA ARG A 178 9.65 -9.58 10.93
C ARG A 178 8.64 -9.62 12.08
N GLU A 179 9.17 -9.79 13.29
CA GLU A 179 8.37 -9.57 14.50
C GLU A 179 8.08 -8.08 14.71
N VAL A 180 6.98 -7.78 15.41
CA VAL A 180 6.55 -6.40 15.70
C VAL A 180 7.57 -5.69 16.59
N GLU A 181 8.26 -6.44 17.45
CA GLU A 181 9.29 -5.98 18.38
C GLU A 181 10.65 -5.74 17.69
N ASN A 182 10.85 -6.29 16.49
CA ASN A 182 12.07 -6.09 15.69
C ASN A 182 11.71 -5.78 14.22
N PRO A 183 11.03 -4.65 13.96
CA PRO A 183 10.50 -4.35 12.64
C PRO A 183 11.60 -3.85 11.69
N LEU A 184 11.26 -3.62 10.42
CA LEU A 184 12.14 -2.94 9.47
C LEU A 184 12.25 -1.45 9.81
N HIS A 185 11.11 -0.84 10.16
CA HIS A 185 11.02 0.51 10.70
C HIS A 185 9.97 0.54 11.81
N GLU A 186 10.22 1.32 12.86
CA GLU A 186 9.35 1.42 14.04
C GLU A 186 7.97 2.05 13.72
N VAL A 187 7.88 2.81 12.62
CA VAL A 187 6.66 3.48 12.19
C VAL A 187 6.35 3.19 10.73
N GLY A 188 5.08 3.37 10.36
CA GLY A 188 4.57 3.09 9.04
C GLY A 188 5.16 3.99 7.96
N THR A 189 5.16 3.48 6.73
CA THR A 189 5.88 4.05 5.59
C THR A 189 5.06 5.00 4.73
N ALA A 190 3.73 5.04 4.90
CA ALA A 190 2.85 5.91 4.12
C ALA A 190 2.63 7.23 4.87
N VAL A 191 3.56 8.18 4.70
CA VAL A 191 3.63 9.43 5.45
C VAL A 191 2.76 10.51 4.82
N ILE A 192 1.98 11.21 5.66
CA ILE A 192 1.26 12.43 5.27
C ILE A 192 2.14 13.65 5.54
N LEU A 193 2.38 14.45 4.52
CA LEU A 193 3.08 15.73 4.61
C LEU A 193 2.06 16.88 4.61
N LYS A 194 2.31 17.91 5.41
CA LYS A 194 1.59 19.19 5.37
C LYS A 194 2.61 20.33 5.41
N GLY A 195 2.28 21.44 4.77
CA GLY A 195 3.14 22.63 4.77
C GLY A 195 2.61 23.69 3.81
N THR A 196 3.38 24.76 3.63
CA THR A 196 3.00 25.88 2.77
C THR A 196 2.78 25.48 1.31
N LEU A 197 3.48 24.46 0.82
CA LEU A 197 3.33 23.93 -0.54
C LEU A 197 2.17 22.93 -0.70
N ALA A 198 1.79 22.25 0.38
CA ALA A 198 0.71 21.26 0.40
C ALA A 198 -0.17 21.47 1.63
N PRO A 199 -0.95 22.57 1.68
CA PRO A 199 -1.75 22.91 2.86
C PRO A 199 -2.87 21.89 3.13
N GLU A 200 -3.43 21.29 2.08
CA GLU A 200 -4.44 20.23 2.18
C GLU A 200 -3.83 18.82 2.35
N GLY A 201 -2.50 18.72 2.29
CA GLY A 201 -1.74 17.49 2.47
C GLY A 201 -1.15 16.93 1.18
N ALA A 202 -0.09 16.16 1.35
CA ALA A 202 0.56 15.37 0.32
C ALA A 202 0.98 14.01 0.91
N VAL A 203 1.28 13.05 0.04
CA VAL A 203 1.64 11.69 0.45
C VAL A 203 3.04 11.35 -0.04
N ILE A 204 3.84 10.72 0.81
CA ILE A 204 5.15 10.16 0.45
C ILE A 204 5.31 8.77 1.04
N LYS A 205 5.97 7.88 0.30
CA LYS A 205 6.38 6.57 0.79
C LYS A 205 7.82 6.64 1.27
N THR A 206 8.06 6.24 2.52
CA THR A 206 9.41 6.22 3.11
C THR A 206 10.03 4.82 3.16
N ALA A 207 9.33 3.79 2.67
CA ALA A 207 9.88 2.44 2.58
C ALA A 207 11.10 2.43 1.64
N GLY A 208 12.28 2.10 2.17
CA GLY A 208 13.54 2.12 1.41
C GLY A 208 14.16 3.51 1.24
N VAL A 209 13.64 4.54 1.92
CA VAL A 209 14.19 5.90 1.93
C VAL A 209 14.95 6.15 3.24
N GLU A 210 16.24 6.45 3.14
CA GLU A 210 17.11 6.74 4.31
C GLU A 210 17.08 8.23 4.69
N MET A 211 16.78 9.11 3.74
CA MET A 211 16.82 10.55 3.92
C MET A 211 15.48 11.09 4.40
N THR A 212 15.47 11.68 5.59
CA THR A 212 14.24 12.25 6.20
C THR A 212 14.10 13.76 5.99
N LYS A 213 15.10 14.42 5.40
CA LYS A 213 15.10 15.84 5.12
C LYS A 213 15.88 16.14 3.84
N PHE A 214 15.24 16.87 2.92
CA PHE A 214 15.85 17.33 1.68
C PHE A 214 15.64 18.84 1.54
N THR A 215 16.63 19.56 1.03
CA THR A 215 16.52 20.98 0.70
C THR A 215 17.31 21.21 -0.57
N GLY A 216 16.69 21.88 -1.53
CA GLY A 216 17.23 21.98 -2.87
C GLY A 216 16.61 23.09 -3.68
N LYS A 217 17.14 23.29 -4.88
CA LYS A 217 16.67 24.33 -5.80
C LYS A 217 15.46 23.81 -6.58
N ALA A 218 14.37 24.59 -6.60
CA ALA A 218 13.18 24.21 -7.35
C ALA A 218 13.43 24.27 -8.87
N ARG A 219 13.17 23.17 -9.57
CA ARG A 219 13.09 23.06 -11.03
C ARG A 219 11.64 22.77 -11.38
N VAL A 220 10.93 23.75 -11.92
CA VAL A 220 9.47 23.70 -12.09
C VAL A 220 9.11 23.36 -13.53
N PHE A 221 8.19 22.42 -13.69
CA PHE A 221 7.74 21.86 -14.95
C PHE A 221 6.22 21.85 -15.02
N ASP A 222 5.69 22.27 -16.17
CA ASP A 222 4.26 22.25 -16.48
C ASP A 222 4.02 21.00 -17.34
N GLY A 223 3.78 19.87 -16.68
CA GLY A 223 3.60 18.56 -17.33
C GLY A 223 4.82 17.61 -17.23
N GLU A 224 4.57 16.31 -17.15
CA GLU A 224 5.59 15.24 -17.09
C GLU A 224 6.54 15.27 -18.29
N GLU A 225 6.04 15.55 -19.50
CA GLU A 225 6.84 15.53 -20.74
C GLU A 225 8.01 16.51 -20.66
N SER A 226 7.75 17.72 -20.16
CA SER A 226 8.79 18.75 -20.01
C SER A 226 9.83 18.38 -18.95
N ALA A 227 9.40 17.72 -17.87
CA ALA A 227 10.30 17.21 -16.84
C ALA A 227 11.15 16.05 -17.38
N PHE A 228 10.53 15.12 -18.10
CA PHE A 228 11.22 13.99 -18.72
C PHE A 228 12.27 14.45 -19.72
N ASP A 229 11.94 15.41 -20.59
CA ASP A 229 12.88 15.96 -21.58
C ASP A 229 14.11 16.59 -20.93
N SER A 230 13.93 17.33 -19.84
CA SER A 230 15.04 17.96 -19.09
C SER A 230 15.92 16.90 -18.41
N VAL A 231 15.32 15.87 -17.82
CA VAL A 231 16.05 14.72 -17.26
C VAL A 231 16.81 13.99 -18.36
N ALA A 232 16.17 13.66 -19.48
CA ALA A 232 16.77 12.94 -20.59
C ALA A 232 17.98 13.66 -21.21
N LYS A 233 17.98 15.00 -21.19
CA LYS A 233 19.08 15.85 -21.65
C LYS A 233 20.20 16.03 -20.62
N GLY A 234 20.05 15.50 -19.41
CA GLY A 234 21.03 15.66 -18.33
C GLY A 234 21.08 17.08 -17.77
N GLU A 235 19.96 17.80 -17.81
CA GLU A 235 19.86 19.18 -17.31
C GLU A 235 19.50 19.24 -15.81
N ILE A 236 19.37 18.09 -15.13
CA ILE A 236 19.04 18.01 -13.71
C ILE A 236 20.32 17.82 -12.90
N ASP A 237 20.53 18.71 -11.94
CA ASP A 237 21.70 18.69 -11.07
C ASP A 237 21.40 17.97 -9.73
N GLU A 238 22.44 17.46 -9.09
CA GLU A 238 22.34 16.95 -7.73
C GLU A 238 21.87 18.06 -6.78
N GLY A 239 20.90 17.77 -5.92
CA GLY A 239 20.29 18.77 -5.04
C GLY A 239 19.09 19.51 -5.65
N ASP A 240 18.68 19.20 -6.88
CA ASP A 240 17.44 19.76 -7.44
C ASP A 240 16.18 19.16 -6.79
N VAL A 241 15.13 19.98 -6.71
CA VAL A 241 13.76 19.58 -6.36
C VAL A 241 12.88 19.79 -7.59
N LEU A 242 12.52 18.70 -8.26
CA LEU A 242 11.65 18.75 -9.42
C LEU A 242 10.21 18.93 -8.97
N VAL A 243 9.56 19.97 -9.45
CA VAL A 243 8.14 20.26 -9.21
C VAL A 243 7.40 20.08 -10.52
N ILE A 244 6.65 18.99 -10.65
CA ILE A 244 5.84 18.69 -11.85
C ILE A 244 4.38 19.00 -11.51
N ARG A 245 3.86 20.11 -12.04
CA ARG A 245 2.52 20.59 -11.73
C ARG A 245 1.57 20.51 -12.94
N TYR A 246 0.29 20.70 -12.66
CA TYR A 246 -0.82 20.52 -13.61
C TYR A 246 -1.05 19.05 -13.99
N GLU A 247 -0.72 18.14 -13.09
CA GLU A 247 -0.94 16.70 -13.24
C GLU A 247 -2.05 16.16 -12.36
N GLY A 248 -2.67 17.02 -11.55
CA GLY A 248 -3.75 16.62 -10.66
C GLY A 248 -5.03 16.16 -11.38
N PRO A 249 -6.06 15.73 -10.62
CA PRO A 249 -7.29 15.16 -11.18
C PRO A 249 -7.95 16.00 -12.28
N LYS A 250 -7.90 17.33 -12.14
CA LYS A 250 -8.46 18.28 -13.11
C LYS A 250 -7.41 18.87 -14.05
N GLY A 251 -6.19 19.12 -13.56
CA GLY A 251 -5.13 19.76 -14.33
C GLY A 251 -4.59 18.88 -15.45
N GLY A 252 -4.43 17.58 -15.17
CA GLY A 252 -3.87 16.59 -16.10
C GLY A 252 -4.70 16.43 -17.38
N PRO A 253 -5.96 15.95 -17.34
CA PRO A 253 -6.79 15.41 -16.24
C PRO A 253 -6.49 13.94 -15.89
N GLY A 254 -7.19 13.39 -14.88
CA GLY A 254 -7.14 11.95 -14.55
C GLY A 254 -6.05 11.55 -13.55
N MET A 255 -5.27 12.51 -13.05
CA MET A 255 -4.25 12.31 -12.01
C MET A 255 -3.26 11.19 -12.40
N ARG A 256 -2.50 11.38 -13.48
CA ARG A 256 -1.65 10.31 -14.05
C ARG A 256 -0.57 9.83 -13.07
N GLU A 257 -0.18 8.57 -13.25
CA GLU A 257 0.93 7.97 -12.52
C GLU A 257 2.21 8.06 -13.35
N MET A 258 3.17 8.84 -12.88
CA MET A 258 4.42 9.14 -13.60
C MET A 258 5.51 8.14 -13.23
N LEU A 259 5.91 7.33 -14.21
CA LEU A 259 7.00 6.34 -14.10
C LEU A 259 8.20 6.69 -15.00
N ALA A 260 7.98 7.39 -16.11
CA ALA A 260 9.04 7.64 -17.08
C ALA A 260 10.13 8.54 -16.49
N THR A 261 9.73 9.67 -15.92
CA THR A 261 10.65 10.65 -15.31
C THR A 261 11.38 10.06 -14.10
N THR A 262 10.68 9.29 -13.28
CA THR A 262 11.27 8.65 -12.09
C THR A 262 12.29 7.58 -12.47
N ALA A 263 11.98 6.73 -13.46
CA ALA A 263 12.89 5.71 -13.96
C ALA A 263 14.14 6.32 -14.62
N ALA A 264 13.98 7.41 -15.38
CA ALA A 264 15.08 8.12 -16.02
C ALA A 264 16.08 8.67 -14.99
N LEU A 265 15.60 9.32 -13.92
CA LEU A 265 16.45 9.82 -12.83
C LEU A 265 17.21 8.70 -12.10
N VAL A 266 16.55 7.58 -11.83
CA VAL A 266 17.21 6.41 -11.23
C VAL A 266 18.27 5.85 -12.17
N GLY A 267 17.99 5.75 -13.46
CA GLY A 267 18.92 5.29 -14.49
C GLY A 267 20.18 6.16 -14.62
N GLN A 268 20.07 7.45 -14.33
CA GLN A 268 21.20 8.39 -14.30
C GLN A 268 21.94 8.45 -12.95
N GLY A 269 21.53 7.64 -11.96
CA GLY A 269 22.17 7.62 -10.63
C GLY A 269 21.76 8.79 -9.72
N LEU A 270 20.74 9.57 -10.10
CA LEU A 270 20.23 10.71 -9.33
C LEU A 270 19.14 10.32 -8.31
N GLY A 271 18.68 9.06 -8.30
CA GLY A 271 17.53 8.63 -7.51
C GLY A 271 17.61 8.81 -5.99
N LYS A 272 18.80 9.05 -5.41
CA LYS A 272 19.00 9.41 -3.99
C LYS A 272 19.47 10.86 -3.77
N LYS A 273 19.58 11.64 -4.85
CA LYS A 273 20.26 12.95 -4.88
C LYS A 273 19.34 14.10 -5.28
N VAL A 274 18.13 13.80 -5.74
CA VAL A 274 17.10 14.78 -6.10
C VAL A 274 15.80 14.43 -5.39
N ALA A 275 14.92 15.41 -5.22
CA ALA A 275 13.55 15.20 -4.75
C ALA A 275 12.54 15.51 -5.85
N MET A 276 11.38 14.87 -5.79
CA MET A 276 10.29 15.10 -6.74
C MET A 276 8.99 15.38 -6.02
N ILE A 277 8.24 16.38 -6.50
CA ILE A 277 6.94 16.79 -5.98
C ILE A 277 5.99 16.96 -7.16
N THR A 278 4.74 16.53 -6.98
CA THR A 278 3.69 16.68 -7.99
C THR A 278 2.31 16.80 -7.37
N ASP A 279 1.39 17.42 -8.09
CA ASP A 279 -0.06 17.35 -7.85
C ASP A 279 -0.72 16.11 -8.50
N GLY A 280 0.02 15.36 -9.33
CA GLY A 280 -0.32 14.04 -9.86
C GLY A 280 0.07 12.89 -8.92
N ARG A 281 0.55 11.78 -9.48
CA ARG A 281 1.03 10.61 -8.71
C ARG A 281 2.36 10.11 -9.26
N PHE A 282 3.19 9.53 -8.41
CA PHE A 282 4.40 8.80 -8.83
C PHE A 282 4.19 7.30 -8.71
N SER A 283 4.74 6.54 -9.66
CA SER A 283 4.83 5.09 -9.50
C SER A 283 5.93 4.76 -8.50
N GLY A 284 5.72 3.72 -7.68
CA GLY A 284 6.60 3.33 -6.58
C GLY A 284 7.98 2.80 -6.96
N GLY A 285 8.48 3.12 -8.16
CA GLY A 285 9.81 2.74 -8.63
C GLY A 285 10.95 3.60 -8.09
N THR A 286 10.67 4.78 -7.53
CA THR A 286 11.71 5.62 -6.90
C THR A 286 12.15 5.05 -5.57
N ARG A 287 13.46 5.06 -5.33
CA ARG A 287 14.11 4.63 -4.08
C ARG A 287 14.54 5.83 -3.21
N GLY A 288 13.88 6.97 -3.40
CA GLY A 288 14.20 8.27 -2.81
C GLY A 288 13.06 9.24 -2.99
#